data_AF-A0A813G009-F1
#
_entry.id   AF-A0A813G009-F1
#
_cell.length_a   1.000
_cell.length_b   1.000
_cell.length_c   1.000
_cell.angle_alpha   90.00
_cell.angle_beta   90.00
_cell.angle_gamma   90.00
#
_symmetry.space_group_name_H-M   'P 1'
#
loop_
_entity.id
_entity.type
_entity.pdbx_description
1 polymer ?
#
loop_
_entity_poly.entity_id
_entity_poly.type
_entity_poly.pdbx_seq_one_letter_code
_entity_poly.pdbx_strand_id
1 'polypeptide(L)'
;MPKYAGNLWNMSACNRLVAERSESRRHDKHIRALESTRGMTDATPPAEYAHLRSKPKTRKLQEDRAAEIQLENRILLQKMLNIDTKPSQLQSDMALTAVKPRSLHGDAQKRDLDRITSENQALLQRLQNTKPSIDPRAWDEEEVDRQ
;
A
#
# COMPACT_ATOMS: atom_id res chain seq x y z
N MET A 1 -26.61 -41.75 24.61
CA MET A 1 -27.68 -41.96 23.62
C MET A 1 -28.95 -41.30 24.13
N PRO A 2 -29.41 -40.19 23.55
CA PRO A 2 -30.67 -39.58 23.95
C PRO A 2 -31.81 -40.56 23.60
N LYS A 3 -32.54 -41.02 24.63
CA LYS A 3 -33.66 -41.95 24.44
C LYS A 3 -34.84 -41.16 23.88
N TYR A 4 -35.17 -41.39 22.61
CA TYR A 4 -36.41 -40.89 22.02
C TYR A 4 -37.62 -41.43 22.83
N ALA A 5 -38.46 -40.51 23.32
CA ALA A 5 -39.66 -40.79 24.12
C ALA A 5 -40.93 -40.40 23.33
N GLY A 6 -40.99 -40.78 22.05
CA GLY A 6 -42.17 -40.56 21.22
C GLY A 6 -43.28 -41.57 21.50
N ASN A 7 -44.53 -41.11 21.45
CA ASN A 7 -45.74 -41.93 21.55
C ASN A 7 -45.71 -43.09 20.53
N LEU A 8 -45.96 -44.32 20.98
CA LEU A 8 -45.96 -45.54 20.16
C LEU A 8 -46.92 -45.47 18.96
N TRP A 9 -47.95 -44.64 19.05
CA TRP A 9 -48.98 -44.43 18.03
C TRP A 9 -48.44 -43.72 16.77
N ASN A 10 -47.31 -43.02 16.88
CA ASN A 10 -46.63 -42.37 15.75
C ASN A 10 -45.45 -43.19 15.21
N MET A 11 -45.21 -44.41 15.71
CA MET A 11 -44.12 -45.25 15.24
C MET A 11 -44.53 -45.99 13.96
N SER A 12 -43.74 -45.88 12.90
CA SER A 12 -43.99 -46.55 11.63
C SER A 12 -43.76 -48.08 11.68
N ALA A 13 -43.33 -48.62 12.82
CA ALA A 13 -43.05 -50.04 13.01
C ALA A 13 -43.37 -50.48 14.44
N CYS A 14 -43.85 -51.71 14.59
CA CYS A 14 -44.22 -52.30 15.88
C CYS A 14 -43.04 -52.60 16.83
N ASN A 15 -41.79 -52.44 16.37
CA ASN A 15 -40.57 -52.65 17.16
C ASN A 15 -39.70 -51.38 17.13
N ARG A 16 -39.41 -50.83 18.33
CA ARG A 16 -38.59 -49.62 18.53
C ARG A 16 -37.24 -49.68 17.82
N LEU A 17 -36.52 -50.80 17.93
CA LEU A 17 -35.19 -50.94 17.33
C LEU A 17 -35.26 -50.89 15.80
N VAL A 18 -36.34 -51.42 15.23
CA VAL A 18 -36.59 -51.39 13.78
C VAL A 18 -36.96 -49.98 13.33
N ALA A 19 -37.78 -49.27 14.12
CA ALA A 19 -38.13 -47.88 13.85
C ALA A 19 -36.89 -46.97 13.86
N GLU A 20 -36.07 -47.04 14.91
CA GLU A 20 -34.83 -46.26 15.05
C GLU A 20 -33.87 -46.52 13.89
N ARG A 21 -33.62 -47.79 13.54
CA ARG A 21 -32.77 -48.14 12.40
C ARG A 21 -33.31 -47.61 11.06
N SER A 22 -34.62 -47.57 10.91
CA SER A 22 -35.26 -47.06 9.69
C SER A 22 -35.14 -45.55 9.58
N GLU A 23 -35.30 -44.82 10.69
CA GLU A 23 -35.09 -43.38 10.78
C GLU A 23 -33.63 -43.01 10.49
N SER A 24 -32.66 -43.69 11.12
CA SER A 24 -31.23 -43.49 10.83
C SER A 24 -30.94 -43.71 9.34
N ARG A 25 -31.46 -44.80 8.74
CA ARG A 25 -31.28 -45.06 7.30
C ARG A 25 -31.91 -43.98 6.41
N ARG A 26 -33.06 -43.43 6.80
CA ARG A 26 -33.70 -42.32 6.06
C ARG A 26 -32.87 -41.04 6.17
N HIS A 27 -32.35 -40.75 7.36
CA HIS A 27 -31.46 -39.62 7.60
C HIS A 27 -30.17 -39.75 6.79
N ASP A 28 -29.49 -40.90 6.84
CA ASP A 28 -28.27 -41.16 6.08
C ASP A 28 -28.51 -41.02 4.57
N LYS A 29 -29.63 -41.54 4.06
CA LYS A 29 -30.02 -41.36 2.65
C LYS A 29 -30.22 -39.89 2.29
N HIS A 30 -30.85 -39.12 3.17
CA HIS A 30 -31.09 -37.70 2.96
C HIS A 30 -29.79 -36.90 2.96
N ILE A 31 -28.89 -37.13 3.91
CA ILE A 31 -27.58 -36.47 3.96
C ILE A 31 -26.76 -36.79 2.71
N ARG A 32 -26.70 -38.07 2.29
CA ARG A 32 -26.04 -38.46 1.04
C ARG A 32 -26.65 -37.79 -0.19
N ALA A 33 -27.97 -37.64 -0.23
CA ALA A 33 -28.64 -36.93 -1.30
C ALA A 33 -28.17 -35.46 -1.33
N LEU A 34 -28.15 -34.77 -0.19
CA LEU A 34 -27.66 -33.39 -0.09
C LEU A 34 -26.19 -33.25 -0.52
N GLU A 35 -25.32 -34.17 -0.09
CA GLU A 35 -23.90 -34.19 -0.50
C GLU A 35 -23.73 -34.40 -2.02
N SER A 36 -24.58 -35.24 -2.61
CA SER A 36 -24.54 -35.52 -4.05
C SER A 36 -25.23 -34.46 -4.92
N THR A 37 -26.07 -33.60 -4.33
CA THR A 37 -26.79 -32.58 -5.09
C THR A 37 -25.85 -31.47 -5.51
N ARG A 38 -25.74 -31.24 -6.82
CA ARG A 38 -24.98 -30.11 -7.37
C ARG A 38 -25.76 -28.81 -7.15
N GLY A 39 -25.09 -27.77 -6.67
CA GLY A 39 -25.66 -26.42 -6.59
C GLY A 39 -26.08 -25.91 -7.97
N MET A 40 -27.24 -25.25 -8.04
CA MET A 40 -27.80 -24.72 -9.29
C MET A 40 -26.94 -23.59 -9.89
N THR A 41 -26.18 -22.89 -9.07
CA THR A 41 -25.30 -21.81 -9.47
C THR A 41 -23.84 -22.23 -9.37
N ASP A 42 -23.04 -21.78 -10.33
CA ASP A 42 -21.60 -21.87 -10.25
C ASP A 42 -21.09 -20.92 -9.16
N ALA A 43 -20.36 -21.47 -8.18
CA ALA A 43 -19.72 -20.72 -7.11
C ALA A 43 -18.20 -20.67 -7.28
N THR A 44 -17.68 -21.11 -8.43
CA THR A 44 -16.23 -21.05 -8.68
C THR A 44 -15.78 -19.60 -8.89
N PRO A 45 -14.58 -19.24 -8.39
CA PRO A 45 -14.03 -17.93 -8.66
C PRO A 45 -13.76 -17.77 -10.17
N PRO A 46 -14.02 -16.58 -10.74
CA PRO A 46 -13.73 -16.32 -12.15
C PRO A 46 -12.22 -16.47 -12.42
N ALA A 47 -11.89 -16.83 -13.67
CA ALA A 47 -10.51 -17.03 -14.08
C ALA A 47 -9.66 -15.76 -13.90
N GLU A 48 -8.49 -15.92 -13.30
CA GLU A 48 -7.53 -14.83 -13.18
C GLU A 48 -6.87 -14.54 -14.54
N TYR A 49 -6.94 -13.27 -14.97
CA TYR A 49 -6.29 -12.85 -16.20
C TYR A 49 -4.93 -12.18 -15.93
N ALA A 50 -3.90 -12.58 -16.67
CA ALA A 50 -2.53 -12.06 -16.51
C ALA A 50 -2.41 -10.53 -16.67
N HIS A 51 -3.29 -9.92 -17.49
CA HIS A 51 -3.35 -8.47 -17.72
C HIS A 51 -4.03 -7.69 -16.57
N LEU A 52 -4.69 -8.38 -15.63
CA LEU A 52 -5.16 -7.79 -14.37
C LEU A 52 -4.04 -7.77 -13.32
N ARG A 53 -3.17 -8.79 -13.35
CA ARG A 53 -2.01 -8.89 -12.44
C ARG A 53 -0.89 -7.92 -12.80
N SER A 54 -0.62 -7.79 -14.10
CA SER A 54 0.35 -6.84 -14.63
C SER A 54 -0.40 -5.74 -15.37
N LYS A 55 -0.15 -4.47 -15.05
CA LYS A 55 -0.70 -3.33 -15.78
C LYS A 55 0.35 -2.81 -16.79
N PRO A 56 0.55 -3.49 -17.94
CA PRO A 56 1.65 -3.16 -18.86
C PRO A 56 1.55 -1.74 -19.41
N LYS A 57 0.32 -1.25 -19.65
CA LYS A 57 0.07 0.11 -20.14
C LYS A 57 0.53 1.16 -19.13
N THR A 58 0.26 0.97 -17.83
CA THR A 58 0.68 1.93 -16.81
C THR A 58 2.19 1.92 -16.65
N ARG A 59 2.82 0.74 -16.73
CA ARG A 59 4.28 0.63 -16.68
C ARG A 59 4.94 1.36 -17.85
N LYS A 60 4.46 1.12 -19.07
CA LYS A 60 4.95 1.80 -20.27
C LYS A 60 4.82 3.33 -20.16
N LEU A 61 3.66 3.81 -19.68
CA LEU A 61 3.45 5.26 -19.49
C LEU A 61 4.43 5.88 -18.49
N GLN A 62 4.79 5.14 -17.42
CA GLN A 62 5.80 5.58 -16.46
C GLN A 62 7.20 5.59 -17.06
N GLU A 63 7.55 4.57 -17.85
CA GLU A 63 8.81 4.48 -18.59
C GLU A 63 8.95 5.65 -19.58
N ASP A 64 7.92 5.93 -20.37
CA ASP A 64 7.89 7.04 -21.34
C ASP A 64 8.05 8.40 -20.64
N ARG A 65 7.33 8.63 -19.53
CA ARG A 65 7.44 9.86 -18.73
C ARG A 65 8.83 10.02 -18.10
N ALA A 66 9.43 8.94 -17.62
CA ALA A 66 10.78 8.97 -17.07
C ALA A 66 11.82 9.31 -18.14
N ALA A 67 11.66 8.77 -19.35
CA ALA A 67 12.53 9.07 -20.49
C ALA A 67 12.44 10.55 -20.91
N GLU A 68 11.24 11.12 -20.91
CA GLU A 68 11.01 12.54 -21.19
C GLU A 68 11.70 13.43 -20.16
N ILE A 69 11.52 13.15 -18.86
CA ILE A 69 12.19 13.87 -17.77
C ILE A 69 13.72 13.80 -17.91
N GLN A 70 14.27 12.63 -18.26
CA GLN A 70 15.71 12.48 -18.46
C GLN A 70 16.24 13.29 -19.65
N LEU A 71 15.48 13.34 -20.75
CA LEU A 71 15.82 14.16 -21.92
C LEU A 71 15.84 15.65 -21.56
N GLU A 72 14.81 16.12 -20.85
CA GLU A 72 14.72 17.51 -20.40
C GLU A 72 15.86 17.88 -19.44
N ASN A 73 16.17 17.01 -18.47
CA ASN A 73 17.29 17.19 -17.55
C ASN A 73 18.63 17.30 -18.30
N ARG A 74 18.85 16.47 -19.32
CA ARG A 74 20.05 16.55 -20.16
C ARG A 74 20.13 17.89 -20.90
N ILE A 75 19.02 18.34 -21.49
CA ILE A 75 18.96 19.63 -22.19
C ILE A 75 19.23 20.79 -21.22
N LEU A 76 18.65 20.74 -20.02
CA LEU A 76 18.84 21.75 -18.98
C LEU A 76 20.30 21.82 -18.54
N LEU A 77 20.92 20.69 -18.23
CA LEU A 77 22.33 20.60 -17.85
C LEU A 77 23.24 21.14 -18.95
N GLN A 78 22.96 20.82 -20.22
CA GLN A 78 23.72 21.36 -21.34
C GLN A 78 23.58 22.88 -21.45
N LYS A 79 22.38 23.44 -21.20
CA LYS A 79 22.16 24.89 -21.18
C LYS A 79 22.90 25.56 -20.01
N MET A 80 22.85 24.97 -18.82
CA MET A 80 23.61 25.45 -17.64
C MET A 80 25.11 25.45 -17.92
N LEU A 81 25.65 24.35 -18.45
CA LEU A 81 27.05 24.26 -18.83
C LEU A 81 27.43 25.31 -19.88
N ASN A 82 26.59 25.57 -20.88
CA ASN A 82 26.85 26.60 -21.88
C ASN A 82 26.88 28.01 -21.26
N ILE A 83 26.03 28.29 -20.27
CA ILE A 83 26.02 29.56 -19.52
C ILE A 83 27.32 29.68 -18.71
N ASP A 84 27.70 28.63 -17.99
CA ASP A 84 28.90 28.61 -17.15
C ASP A 84 30.20 28.73 -17.97
N THR A 85 30.26 28.07 -19.13
CA THR A 85 31.46 28.07 -19.99
C THR A 85 31.58 29.32 -20.86
N LYS A 86 30.47 30.00 -21.17
CA LYS A 86 30.45 31.23 -21.98
C LYS A 86 29.71 32.34 -21.25
N PRO A 87 30.27 32.90 -20.16
CA PRO A 87 29.73 34.12 -19.60
C PRO A 87 29.78 35.21 -20.69
N SER A 88 28.65 35.88 -20.93
CA SER A 88 28.56 36.96 -21.91
C SER A 88 29.62 38.02 -21.62
N GLN A 89 30.26 38.58 -22.66
CA GLN A 89 31.24 39.68 -22.50
C GLN A 89 30.64 40.90 -21.79
N LEU A 90 29.31 41.07 -21.83
CA LEU A 90 28.61 42.11 -21.05
C LEU A 90 28.73 41.92 -19.52
N GLN A 91 29.00 40.70 -19.05
CA GLN A 91 29.14 40.39 -17.63
C GLN A 91 30.52 40.77 -17.09
N SER A 92 31.60 40.71 -17.89
CA SER A 92 32.93 41.14 -17.45
C SER A 92 32.99 42.66 -17.23
N ASP A 93 32.35 43.43 -18.10
CA ASP A 93 32.38 44.89 -18.04
C ASP A 93 31.50 45.43 -16.90
N MET A 94 30.42 44.72 -16.57
CA MET A 94 29.57 45.04 -15.42
C MET A 94 30.16 44.54 -14.09
N ALA A 95 30.91 43.44 -14.05
CA ALA A 95 31.50 42.92 -12.82
C ALA A 95 32.59 43.85 -12.23
N LEU A 96 33.30 44.59 -13.08
CA LEU A 96 34.32 45.56 -12.65
C LEU A 96 33.73 46.87 -12.09
N THR A 97 32.44 47.12 -12.34
CA THR A 97 31.75 48.36 -11.95
C THR A 97 30.53 48.14 -11.05
N ALA A 98 30.15 46.89 -10.79
CA ALA A 98 28.99 46.53 -9.98
C ALA A 98 29.25 46.80 -8.49
N VAL A 99 28.87 48.00 -8.05
CA VAL A 99 28.56 48.25 -6.64
C VAL A 99 27.50 47.24 -6.22
N LYS A 100 27.81 46.41 -5.22
CA LYS A 100 26.89 45.40 -4.69
C LYS A 100 25.54 46.05 -4.40
N PRO A 101 24.43 45.65 -5.05
CA PRO A 101 23.14 46.28 -4.80
C PRO A 101 22.77 46.04 -3.34
N ARG A 102 22.71 47.12 -2.56
CA ARG A 102 22.22 47.11 -1.20
C ARG A 102 20.72 46.83 -1.28
N SER A 103 20.33 45.56 -1.12
CA SER A 103 18.92 45.20 -0.99
C SER A 103 18.37 45.89 0.26
N LEU A 104 17.36 46.74 0.09
CA LEU A 104 16.66 47.41 1.19
C LEU A 104 16.08 46.40 2.21
N HIS A 105 15.86 45.16 1.76
CA HIS A 105 15.31 44.06 2.55
C HIS A 105 16.37 43.07 3.06
N GLY A 106 17.66 43.32 2.81
CA GLY A 106 18.73 42.38 3.21
C GLY A 106 18.75 42.09 4.71
N ASP A 107 18.51 43.11 5.54
CA ASP A 107 18.44 42.94 6.99
C ASP A 107 17.18 42.19 7.44
N ALA A 108 16.05 42.39 6.77
CA ALA A 108 14.81 41.65 7.03
C ALA A 108 14.97 40.18 6.64
N GLN A 109 15.51 39.91 5.44
CA GLN A 109 15.80 38.57 4.96
C GLN A 109 16.80 37.83 5.85
N LYS A 110 17.83 38.52 6.35
CA LYS A 110 18.79 37.95 7.30
C LYS A 110 18.12 37.57 8.62
N ARG A 111 17.29 38.45 9.18
CA ARG A 111 16.52 38.16 10.41
C ARG A 111 15.57 36.98 10.23
N ASP A 112 14.93 36.88 9.07
CA ASP A 112 14.05 35.76 8.76
C ASP A 112 14.84 34.45 8.59
N LEU A 113 16.01 34.49 7.95
CA LEU A 113 16.94 33.36 7.87
C LEU A 113 17.40 32.91 9.26
N ASP A 114 17.82 33.84 10.12
CA ASP A 114 18.25 33.56 11.48
C ASP A 114 17.09 32.95 12.30
N ARG A 115 15.86 33.42 12.11
CA ARG A 115 14.66 32.85 12.74
C ARG A 115 14.41 31.42 12.27
N ILE A 116 14.30 31.21 10.96
CA ILE A 116 14.04 29.89 10.35
C ILE A 116 15.11 28.88 10.76
N THR A 117 16.38 29.28 10.75
CA THR A 117 17.49 28.39 11.14
C THR A 117 17.42 27.99 12.60
N SER A 118 17.09 28.93 13.50
CA SER A 118 16.91 28.63 14.93
C SER A 118 15.72 27.68 15.19
N GLU A 119 14.59 27.90 14.52
CA GLU A 119 13.40 27.04 14.63
C GLU A 119 13.65 25.64 14.09
N ASN A 120 14.33 25.54 12.94
CA ASN A 120 14.74 24.26 12.36
C ASN A 120 15.69 23.49 13.29
N GLN A 121 16.62 24.18 13.94
CA GLN A 121 17.53 23.55 14.89
C GLN A 121 16.77 23.03 16.13
N ALA A 122 15.81 23.80 16.66
CA ALA A 122 14.97 23.36 17.77
C ALA A 122 14.09 22.15 17.39
N LEU A 123 13.51 22.16 16.18
CA LEU A 123 12.74 21.03 15.65
C LEU A 123 13.61 19.77 15.50
N LEU A 124 14.81 19.92 14.96
CA LEU A 124 15.75 18.81 14.80
C LEU A 124 16.13 18.20 16.16
N GLN A 125 16.44 19.03 17.15
CA GLN A 125 16.70 18.55 18.52
C GLN A 125 15.50 17.79 19.09
N ARG A 126 14.28 18.28 18.85
CA ARG A 126 13.07 17.60 19.28
C ARG A 126 12.93 16.24 18.60
N LEU A 127 13.11 16.16 17.28
CA LEU A 127 13.03 14.90 16.53
C LEU A 127 14.08 13.88 16.99
N GLN A 128 15.29 14.33 17.30
CA GLN A 128 16.37 13.47 17.79
C GLN A 128 16.12 12.96 19.22
N ASN A 129 15.53 13.79 20.08
CA ASN A 129 15.28 13.46 21.48
C ASN A 129 13.94 12.74 21.71
N THR A 130 12.99 12.84 20.76
CA THR A 130 11.73 12.11 20.84
C THR A 130 11.96 10.63 20.61
N LYS A 131 11.55 9.81 21.58
CA LYS A 131 11.57 8.35 21.43
C LYS A 131 10.56 7.95 20.34
N PRO A 132 10.91 7.03 19.44
CA PRO A 132 9.96 6.50 18.47
C PRO A 132 8.83 5.77 19.22
N SER A 133 7.58 6.01 18.82
CA SER A 133 6.40 5.38 19.44
C SER A 133 6.23 3.91 19.03
N ILE A 134 6.94 3.48 17.99
CA ILE A 134 6.90 2.14 17.43
C ILE A 134 8.35 1.68 17.39
N ASP A 135 8.61 0.46 17.88
CA ASP A 135 9.89 -0.20 17.72
C ASP A 135 9.77 -1.21 16.57
N PRO A 136 10.29 -0.89 15.37
CA PRO A 136 10.18 -1.78 14.21
C PRO A 136 10.83 -3.14 14.45
N ARG A 137 11.88 -3.21 15.29
CA ARG A 137 12.56 -4.48 15.58
C ARG A 137 11.70 -5.40 16.43
N ALA A 138 11.02 -4.86 17.43
CA ALA A 138 10.07 -5.62 18.24
C ALA A 138 8.91 -6.15 17.39
N TRP A 139 8.44 -5.36 16.41
CA TRP A 139 7.37 -5.80 15.50
C TRP A 139 7.85 -6.88 14.53
N ASP A 140 9.07 -6.78 14.01
CA ASP A 140 9.66 -7.82 13.16
C ASP A 140 9.84 -9.14 13.93
N GLU A 141 10.28 -9.09 15.19
CA GLU A 141 10.39 -10.26 16.06
C GLU A 141 9.01 -10.91 16.34
N GLU A 142 7.98 -10.12 16.63
CA GLU A 142 6.62 -10.61 16.86
C GLU A 142 6.00 -11.26 15.61
N GLU A 143 6.29 -10.74 14.42
CA GLU A 143 5.86 -11.32 13.14
C GLU A 143 6.63 -12.59 12.76
N VAL A 144 7.89 -12.72 13.19
CA VAL A 144 8.66 -13.96 13.05
C VAL A 144 8.13 -15.04 14.02
N ASP A 145 7.82 -14.70 15.26
CA ASP A 145 7.26 -15.63 16.24
C ASP A 145 5.83 -16.11 15.90
N ARG A 146 5.13 -15.38 15.03
CA ARG A 146 3.81 -15.78 14.51
C ARG A 146 3.86 -16.79 13.36
N GLN A 147 5.01 -16.99 12.71
CA GLN A 147 5.19 -17.91 11.58
C GLN A 147 5.67 -19.29 12.02
#